data_AF-A0A660PLH6-F1
#
_entry.id   AF-A0A660PLH6-F1
#
_cell.length_a   1.000
_cell.length_b   1.000
_cell.length_c   1.000
_cell.angle_alpha   90.00
_cell.angle_beta   90.00
_cell.angle_gamma   90.00
#
_symmetry.space_group_name_H-M   'P 1'
#
loop_
_entity.id
_entity.type
_entity.pdbx_description
1 polymer ?
#
loop_
_entity_poly.entity_id
_entity_poly.type
_entity_poly.pdbx_seq_one_letter_code
_entity_poly.pdbx_strand_id
1 'polypeptide(L)'
;MSKRQEFEFAEIAVNKLFLESFANESSPYYVGNDDDSLSKTLMKYRNRFKFHINNSLSVRQKQVIKHYLLGKTEREIALILGVTQQVVNIYKHRAIKKLHKILTS
;
A
#
# COMPACT_ATOMS: atom_id res chain seq x y z
N MET A 1 -43.11 25.13 24.87
CA MET A 1 -43.89 24.27 23.96
C MET A 1 -43.19 24.26 22.61
N SER A 2 -42.61 23.13 22.22
CA SER A 2 -41.83 22.99 20.97
C SER A 2 -42.77 22.64 19.81
N LYS A 3 -42.78 23.45 18.75
CA LYS A 3 -43.54 23.16 17.53
C LYS A 3 -42.86 21.99 16.79
N ARG A 4 -43.57 20.86 16.67
CA ARG A 4 -43.15 19.75 15.80
C ARG A 4 -43.23 20.23 14.34
N GLN A 5 -42.13 20.08 13.61
CA GLN A 5 -42.08 20.28 12.16
C GLN A 5 -42.73 19.06 11.51
N GLU A 6 -43.85 19.27 10.83
CA GLU A 6 -44.48 18.25 10.00
C GLU A 6 -43.72 18.23 8.67
N PHE A 7 -43.10 17.09 8.35
CA PHE A 7 -42.47 16.88 7.06
C PHE A 7 -43.53 16.34 6.09
N GLU A 8 -43.77 17.06 4.99
CA GLU A 8 -44.57 16.55 3.87
C GLU A 8 -43.76 15.46 3.18
N PHE A 9 -44.19 14.20 3.31
CA PHE A 9 -43.66 13.12 2.51
C PHE A 9 -44.58 12.91 1.31
N ALA A 10 -44.00 12.95 0.11
CA ALA A 10 -44.68 12.49 -1.10
C ALA A 10 -44.60 10.97 -1.16
N GLU A 11 -45.74 10.28 -1.06
CA GLU A 11 -45.81 8.85 -1.32
C GLU A 11 -45.69 8.61 -2.83
N ILE A 12 -44.50 8.21 -3.27
CA ILE A 12 -44.24 7.85 -4.66
C ILE A 12 -44.50 6.35 -4.81
N ALA A 13 -45.42 5.97 -5.69
CA ALA A 13 -45.67 4.57 -6.02
C ALA A 13 -44.45 4.00 -6.79
N VAL A 14 -43.57 3.29 -6.08
CA VAL A 14 -42.39 2.65 -6.67
C VAL A 14 -42.67 1.17 -6.89
N ASN A 15 -42.37 0.67 -8.08
CA ASN A 15 -42.51 -0.74 -8.42
C ASN A 15 -41.51 -1.58 -7.58
N LYS A 16 -41.98 -2.65 -6.95
CA LYS A 16 -41.16 -3.55 -6.12
C LYS A 16 -39.92 -4.08 -6.86
N LEU A 17 -40.07 -4.43 -8.14
CA LEU A 17 -38.96 -4.87 -9.00
C LEU A 17 -37.88 -3.79 -9.19
N PHE A 18 -38.27 -2.51 -9.18
CA PHE A 18 -37.36 -1.38 -9.32
C PHE A 18 -36.59 -1.08 -8.01
N LEU A 19 -37.19 -1.36 -6.86
CA LEU A 19 -36.49 -1.29 -5.56
C LEU A 19 -35.47 -2.43 -5.40
N GLU A 20 -35.83 -3.63 -5.85
CA GLU A 20 -34.96 -4.81 -5.77
C GLU A 20 -33.76 -4.72 -6.72
N SER A 21 -33.84 -3.98 -7.84
CA SER A 21 -32.68 -3.75 -8.72
C SER A 21 -31.60 -2.89 -8.07
N PHE A 22 -31.94 -1.95 -7.18
CA PHE A 22 -30.94 -1.15 -6.44
C PHE A 22 -30.17 -1.95 -5.38
N ALA A 23 -30.71 -3.09 -4.93
CA ALA A 23 -29.97 -3.96 -4.00
C ALA A 23 -28.81 -4.70 -4.70
N ASN A 24 -28.89 -4.90 -6.02
CA ASN A 24 -27.90 -5.63 -6.81
C ASN A 24 -26.94 -4.73 -7.61
N GLU A 25 -27.33 -3.49 -7.90
CA GLU A 25 -26.43 -2.51 -8.50
C GLU A 25 -25.68 -1.74 -7.41
N SER A 26 -24.41 -2.13 -7.20
CA SER A 26 -23.32 -1.34 -6.63
C SER A 26 -23.71 0.06 -6.12
N SER A 27 -24.30 0.11 -4.94
CA SER A 27 -24.56 1.38 -4.26
C SER A 27 -23.23 2.09 -4.00
N PRO A 28 -23.10 3.39 -4.31
CA PRO A 28 -21.92 4.20 -3.95
C PRO A 28 -21.64 4.21 -2.44
N TYR A 29 -22.63 3.82 -1.63
CA TYR A 29 -22.55 3.73 -0.18
C TYR A 29 -22.30 2.30 0.34
N TYR A 30 -22.23 1.30 -0.54
CA TYR A 30 -21.81 -0.04 -0.16
C TYR A 30 -20.28 -0.07 -0.04
N VAL A 31 -19.77 0.46 1.07
CA VAL A 31 -18.37 0.29 1.47
C VAL A 31 -18.24 -1.14 1.99
N GLY A 32 -18.03 -2.08 1.07
CA GLY A 32 -17.66 -3.45 1.44
C GLY A 32 -16.41 -3.39 2.30
N ASN A 33 -16.47 -3.98 3.50
CA ASN A 33 -15.33 -4.07 4.43
C ASN A 33 -14.12 -4.85 3.85
N ASP A 34 -14.18 -5.29 2.59
CA ASP A 34 -13.16 -6.05 1.89
C ASP A 34 -11.88 -5.22 1.62
N ASP A 35 -12.03 -3.91 1.36
CA ASP A 35 -10.90 -2.98 1.20
C ASP A 35 -10.04 -2.84 2.48
N ASP A 36 -10.67 -3.05 3.64
CA ASP A 36 -10.03 -2.88 4.94
C ASP A 36 -9.13 -4.08 5.30
N SER A 37 -9.35 -5.24 4.68
CA SER A 37 -8.57 -6.46 4.90
C SER A 37 -7.26 -6.46 4.09
N LEU A 38 -7.33 -6.04 2.82
CA LEU A 38 -6.18 -5.91 1.91
C LEU A 38 -5.22 -4.83 2.41
N SER A 39 -5.75 -3.68 2.81
CA SER A 39 -4.97 -2.57 3.35
C SER A 39 -4.19 -2.97 4.62
N LYS A 40 -4.84 -3.66 5.58
CA LYS A 40 -4.18 -4.17 6.80
C LYS A 40 -3.07 -5.16 6.48
N THR A 41 -3.29 -6.04 5.50
CA THR A 41 -2.31 -7.03 5.08
C THR A 41 -1.10 -6.38 4.43
N LEU A 42 -1.31 -5.44 3.50
CA LEU A 42 -0.24 -4.65 2.87
C LEU A 42 0.55 -3.83 3.90
N MET A 43 -0.12 -3.23 4.90
CA MET A 43 0.55 -2.52 5.99
C MET A 43 1.46 -3.45 6.81
N LYS A 44 1.02 -4.68 7.13
CA LYS A 44 1.85 -5.67 7.82
C LYS A 44 3.11 -6.01 7.01
N TYR A 45 2.97 -6.28 5.71
CA TYR A 45 4.11 -6.55 4.84
C TYR A 45 5.07 -5.36 4.76
N ARG A 46 4.54 -4.14 4.60
CA ARG A 46 5.34 -2.91 4.56
C ARG A 46 6.13 -2.70 5.86
N ASN A 47 5.50 -2.93 7.02
CA ASN A 47 6.16 -2.79 8.32
C ASN A 47 7.24 -3.84 8.52
N ARG A 48 6.98 -5.11 8.18
CA ARG A 48 7.97 -6.20 8.21
C ARG A 48 9.14 -5.88 7.27
N PHE A 49 8.86 -5.40 6.06
CA PHE A 49 9.89 -5.01 5.09
C PHE A 49 10.76 -3.85 5.60
N LYS A 50 10.13 -2.79 6.11
CA LYS A 50 10.83 -1.63 6.70
C LYS A 50 11.71 -2.05 7.87
N PHE A 51 11.23 -2.93 8.73
CA PHE A 51 12.01 -3.47 9.84
C PHE A 51 13.26 -4.22 9.35
N HIS A 52 13.14 -5.09 8.35
CA HIS A 52 14.27 -5.86 7.84
C HIS A 52 15.28 -5.02 7.05
N ILE A 53 14.83 -4.00 6.31
CA ILE A 53 15.77 -3.02 5.71
C ILE A 53 16.63 -2.38 6.79
N ASN A 54 16.03 -2.00 7.91
CA ASN A 54 16.71 -1.28 8.97
C ASN A 54 17.57 -2.17 9.87
N ASN A 55 17.24 -3.45 10.05
CA ASN A 55 17.95 -4.32 11.00
C ASN A 55 18.81 -5.40 10.35
N SER A 56 18.46 -5.86 9.15
CA SER A 56 19.10 -7.03 8.54
C SER A 56 20.23 -6.66 7.57
N LEU A 57 20.23 -5.46 7.00
CA LEU A 57 21.25 -5.03 6.02
C LEU A 57 22.48 -4.40 6.68
N SER A 58 23.64 -4.49 6.03
CA SER A 58 24.83 -3.71 6.43
C SER A 58 24.63 -2.22 6.14
N VAL A 59 25.44 -1.34 6.76
CA VAL A 59 25.35 0.12 6.56
C VAL A 59 25.44 0.49 5.07
N ARG A 60 26.41 -0.10 4.34
CA ARG A 60 26.59 0.14 2.90
C ARG A 60 25.42 -0.40 2.07
N GLN A 61 24.89 -1.57 2.42
CA GLN A 61 23.70 -2.13 1.75
C GLN A 61 22.47 -1.24 1.96
N LYS A 62 22.27 -0.69 3.16
CA LYS A 62 21.17 0.25 3.46
C LYS A 62 21.28 1.52 2.62
N GLN A 63 22.48 2.09 2.51
CA GLN A 63 22.71 3.29 1.70
C GLN A 63 22.33 3.06 0.24
N VAL A 64 22.79 1.95 -0.35
CA VAL A 64 22.47 1.58 -1.74
C VAL A 64 20.97 1.36 -1.92
N ILE A 65 20.34 0.56 -1.05
CA ILE A 65 18.89 0.28 -1.15
C ILE A 65 18.05 1.54 -0.94
N LYS A 66 18.43 2.45 -0.04
CA LYS A 66 17.71 3.70 0.17
C LYS A 66 17.64 4.54 -1.10
N HIS A 67 18.76 4.67 -1.83
CA HIS A 67 18.76 5.42 -3.09
C HIS A 67 18.07 4.66 -4.23
N TYR A 68 18.21 3.34 -4.26
CA TYR A 68 17.51 2.51 -5.24
C TYR A 68 15.99 2.59 -5.10
N LEU A 69 15.46 2.57 -3.87
CA LEU A 69 14.02 2.75 -3.60
C LEU A 69 13.50 4.15 -3.94
N LEU A 70 14.39 5.15 -4.07
CA LEU A 70 14.06 6.49 -4.58
C LEU A 70 14.07 6.56 -6.12
N GLY A 71 14.27 5.44 -6.81
CA GLY A 71 14.26 5.37 -8.28
C GLY A 71 15.61 5.71 -8.94
N LYS A 72 16.70 5.86 -8.17
CA LYS A 72 18.01 6.18 -8.73
C LYS A 72 18.63 4.99 -9.46
N THR A 73 19.30 5.27 -10.58
CA THR A 73 20.05 4.25 -11.32
C THR A 73 21.33 3.85 -10.57
N GLU A 74 21.88 2.68 -10.84
CA GLU A 74 23.13 2.23 -10.20
C GLU A 74 24.30 3.19 -10.46
N ARG A 75 24.32 3.79 -11.65
CA ARG A 75 25.33 4.78 -12.05
C ARG A 75 25.20 6.05 -11.22
N GLU A 76 23.99 6.55 -10.99
CA GLU A 76 23.76 7.70 -10.10
C GLU A 76 24.14 7.39 -8.66
N ILE A 77 23.78 6.21 -8.17
CA ILE A 77 24.13 5.77 -6.80
C ILE A 77 25.65 5.68 -6.65
N ALA A 78 26.35 5.18 -7.67
CA ALA A 78 27.80 5.10 -7.72
C ALA A 78 28.43 6.50 -7.60
N LEU A 79 27.91 7.48 -8.35
CA LEU A 79 28.35 8.87 -8.27
C LEU A 79 28.09 9.49 -6.88
N ILE A 80 26.93 9.23 -6.27
CA ILE A 80 26.57 9.76 -4.95
C ILE A 80 27.44 9.19 -3.84
N LEU A 81 27.74 7.88 -3.91
CA LEU A 81 28.49 7.18 -2.88
C LEU A 81 30.01 7.20 -3.10
N GLY A 82 30.48 7.74 -4.23
CA GLY A 82 31.88 7.78 -4.61
C GLY A 82 32.49 6.39 -4.84
N VAL A 83 31.72 5.46 -5.40
CA VAL A 83 32.15 4.08 -5.68
C VAL A 83 31.89 3.71 -7.14
N THR A 84 32.40 2.56 -7.60
CA THR A 84 32.11 2.08 -8.95
C THR A 84 30.71 1.48 -9.05
N GLN A 85 30.14 1.48 -10.27
CA GLN A 85 28.83 0.86 -10.53
C GLN A 85 28.80 -0.63 -10.13
N GLN A 86 29.90 -1.36 -10.38
CA GLN A 86 30.01 -2.77 -10.00
C GLN A 86 29.84 -2.98 -8.49
N VAL A 87 30.43 -2.10 -7.68
CA VAL A 87 30.30 -2.16 -6.21
C VAL A 87 28.85 -1.93 -5.79
N VAL A 88 28.16 -0.96 -6.40
CA VAL A 88 26.73 -0.73 -6.15
C VAL A 88 25.91 -1.97 -6.50
N ASN A 89 26.17 -2.57 -7.67
CA ASN A 89 25.45 -3.75 -8.12
C ASN A 89 25.66 -4.94 -7.15
N ILE A 90 26.89 -5.16 -6.68
CA ILE A 90 27.20 -6.19 -5.67
C ILE A 90 26.39 -5.95 -4.39
N TYR A 91 26.39 -4.72 -3.86
CA TYR A 91 25.65 -4.40 -2.64
C TYR A 91 24.14 -4.50 -2.82
N LYS A 92 23.62 -4.04 -3.96
CA LYS A 92 22.21 -4.18 -4.35
C LYS A 92 21.80 -5.65 -4.38
N HIS A 93 22.54 -6.47 -5.11
CA HIS A 93 22.25 -7.90 -5.25
C HIS A 93 22.31 -8.64 -3.90
N ARG A 94 23.34 -8.39 -3.09
CA ARG A 94 23.45 -8.97 -1.75
C ARG A 94 22.30 -8.55 -0.84
N ALA A 95 21.88 -7.29 -0.89
CA ALA A 95 20.78 -6.78 -0.09
C ALA A 95 19.44 -7.42 -0.50
N ILE A 96 19.15 -7.47 -1.81
CA ILE A 96 17.95 -8.12 -2.34
C ILE A 96 17.91 -9.60 -1.96
N LYS A 97 19.02 -10.33 -2.16
CA LYS A 97 19.11 -11.75 -1.79
C LYS A 97 18.85 -11.98 -0.30
N LYS A 98 19.37 -11.10 0.56
CA LYS A 98 19.17 -11.18 2.01
C LYS A 98 17.71 -10.89 2.40
N LEU A 99 17.12 -9.85 1.83
CA LEU A 99 15.71 -9.51 2.07
C LEU A 99 14.77 -10.61 1.57
N HIS A 100 15.01 -11.14 0.37
CA HIS A 100 14.24 -12.25 -0.18
C HIS A 100 14.25 -13.46 0.76
N LYS A 101 15.44 -13.90 1.20
CA LYS A 101 15.57 -15.02 2.15
C LYS A 101 14.74 -14.82 3.44
N ILE A 102 14.61 -13.60 3.93
CA ILE A 102 13.91 -13.28 5.17
C ILE A 102 12.38 -13.18 4.97
N LEU A 103 11.93 -12.79 3.78
CA LEU A 103 10.52 -12.61 3.48
C LEU A 103 9.86 -13.92 3.00
N THR A 104 10.62 -14.79 2.32
CA THR A 104 10.17 -16.11 1.89
C THR A 104 10.28 -17.17 2.99
N SER A 105 11.04 -16.87 4.06
CA SER A 105 11.11 -17.70 5.27
C SER A 105 10.05 -17.30 6.29
#